data_AF-A0A1V4X2Z7-F1
#
_entry.id   AF-A0A1V4X2Z7-F1
#
_cell.length_a   1.000
_cell.length_b   1.000
_cell.length_c   1.000
_cell.angle_alpha   90.00
_cell.angle_beta   90.00
_cell.angle_gamma   90.00
#
_symmetry.space_group_name_H-M   'P 1'
#
loop_
_entity.id
_entity.type
_entity.pdbx_description
1 polymer ?
#
loop_
_entity_poly.entity_id
_entity_poly.type
_entity_poly.pdbx_seq_one_letter_code
_entity_poly.pdbx_strand_id
1 'polypeptide(L)'
;MRMTMRCALGVVALLAAAALASCHSLQKQALPGPPGFTVRAAPGAPGVPRETASEFIHRAPFPPASKALVHEGLCYAEPFFHDPAVDPAGRDTDRYSGVDTAHLFFSATCGTPETWLAMPNGRDPVKCAQSASETHAVDPFRMILGNGTGIGDGMRYFWQCASNVLAHGPRQCPAPAPEFGCPEGFDGTQDTVLARNAYERWGFILGPGLRMVCGFSTAAFCHPDDARRVWELYDRASNGYGVADAFIEGFRRGREGTVPLCITRGGADVERTALFDEEFVLSPGPFVTSHYHAQYPAAFRSTRPAERPDESGLPQWAPIYSLRPMPLPPALKPLSYETLGGSLLSRDLEGATGLVVRVRPESGAVHLIGRTRFERADRPLREDEYLERADRFLREMGLAEPDGKPEGIRMVLESVPVVNRTYEVARSQKGVILLFRRQIDLDGRSVPVLGDGGLIRVVLNNDGSVARAAKTWREIAGVRKIARVKPFDTAYREAQRQLADPGRYRLDGWAWGYREHGEGEQQADLKVVQVFYFAPRAGDAGPDAAHRRIEIDAHLDVAEATIDR
;
A
#
# COMPACT_ATOMS: atom_id res chain seq x y z
N MET A 1 45.48 -12.07 43.36
CA MET A 1 44.19 -12.67 42.94
C MET A 1 42.98 -11.72 43.07
N ARG A 2 43.14 -10.40 42.84
CA ARG A 2 42.06 -9.39 42.95
C ARG A 2 41.86 -8.53 41.68
N MET A 3 42.58 -8.81 40.59
CA MET A 3 42.53 -8.00 39.36
C MET A 3 41.62 -8.59 38.26
N THR A 4 41.32 -9.88 38.29
CA THR A 4 40.50 -10.55 37.25
C THR A 4 38.99 -10.41 37.45
N MET A 5 38.52 -10.01 38.64
CA MET A 5 37.08 -9.93 38.94
C MET A 5 36.42 -8.62 38.46
N ARG A 6 37.20 -7.54 38.24
CA ARG A 6 36.67 -6.24 37.76
C ARG A 6 36.45 -6.20 36.24
N CYS A 7 37.20 -6.98 35.45
CA CYS A 7 36.96 -7.06 34.00
C CYS A 7 35.70 -7.87 33.66
N ALA A 8 35.39 -8.93 34.43
CA ALA A 8 34.19 -9.75 34.20
C ALA A 8 32.89 -8.98 34.47
N LEU A 9 32.86 -8.16 35.53
CA LEU A 9 31.70 -7.31 35.85
C LEU A 9 31.47 -6.19 34.83
N GLY A 10 32.54 -5.62 34.27
CA GLY A 10 32.44 -4.62 33.20
C GLY A 10 31.89 -5.20 31.88
N VAL A 11 32.31 -6.42 31.52
CA VAL A 11 31.84 -7.09 30.29
C VAL A 11 30.39 -7.57 30.42
N VAL A 12 29.97 -8.06 31.59
CA VAL A 12 28.57 -8.44 31.84
C VAL A 12 27.66 -7.22 31.88
N ALA A 13 28.11 -6.08 32.43
CA ALA A 13 27.33 -4.84 32.40
C ALA A 13 27.22 -4.25 30.99
N LEU A 14 28.27 -4.35 30.16
CA LEU A 14 28.24 -3.93 28.75
C LEU A 14 27.38 -4.86 27.88
N LEU A 15 27.42 -6.18 28.12
CA LEU A 15 26.55 -7.15 27.44
C LEU A 15 25.09 -7.03 27.90
N ALA A 16 24.83 -6.73 29.18
CA ALA A 16 23.49 -6.44 29.68
C ALA A 16 22.96 -5.10 29.17
N ALA A 17 23.80 -4.07 29.04
CA ALA A 17 23.42 -2.80 28.43
C ALA A 17 23.21 -2.93 26.91
N ALA A 18 24.00 -3.75 26.21
CA ALA A 18 23.78 -4.08 24.80
C ALA A 18 22.51 -4.95 24.61
N ALA A 19 22.23 -5.87 25.53
CA ALA A 19 21.00 -6.66 25.53
C ALA A 19 19.75 -5.82 25.87
N LEU A 20 19.87 -4.85 26.77
CA LEU A 20 18.79 -3.91 27.11
C LEU A 20 18.59 -2.84 26.03
N ALA A 21 19.63 -2.45 25.30
CA ALA A 21 19.54 -1.59 24.11
C ALA A 21 19.05 -2.34 22.85
N SER A 22 19.13 -3.67 22.82
CA SER A 22 18.53 -4.53 21.78
C SER A 22 17.08 -4.90 22.03
N CYS A 23 16.53 -4.52 23.17
CA CYS A 23 15.08 -4.51 23.41
C CYS A 23 14.60 -3.07 23.20
N HIS A 24 13.36 -2.88 22.73
CA HIS A 24 12.70 -1.59 22.44
C HIS A 24 12.87 -1.08 21.00
N SER A 25 12.17 -1.74 20.08
CA SER A 25 11.94 -1.29 18.69
C SER A 25 11.20 0.06 18.56
N LEU A 26 10.63 0.59 19.66
CA LEU A 26 9.80 1.81 19.66
C LEU A 26 10.52 3.06 20.20
N GLN A 27 11.80 2.97 20.59
CA GLN A 27 12.58 4.11 21.11
C GLN A 27 13.55 4.73 20.08
N LYS A 28 13.72 4.11 18.91
CA LYS A 28 14.54 4.71 17.84
C LYS A 28 13.80 5.89 17.21
N GLN A 29 14.47 7.04 17.15
CA GLN A 29 14.00 8.19 16.37
C GLN A 29 13.74 7.76 14.90
N ALA A 30 12.46 7.84 14.51
CA ALA A 30 11.82 8.23 13.25
C ALA A 30 12.42 7.93 11.85
N LEU A 31 13.66 7.45 11.71
CA LEU A 31 14.20 7.03 10.42
C LEU A 31 13.96 5.53 10.26
N PRO A 32 13.05 5.11 9.37
CA PRO A 32 12.62 3.72 9.31
C PRO A 32 13.56 2.84 8.48
N GLY A 33 14.68 3.38 8.01
CA GLY A 33 15.75 2.61 7.40
C GLY A 33 17.12 3.01 7.93
N PRO A 34 18.14 2.19 7.63
CA PRO A 34 19.52 2.43 8.05
C PRO A 34 20.06 3.75 7.47
N PRO A 35 21.00 4.40 8.18
CA PRO A 35 21.70 5.58 7.66
C PRO A 35 22.26 5.31 6.26
N GLY A 36 22.05 6.25 5.33
CA GLY A 36 22.49 6.11 3.94
C GLY A 36 21.51 5.40 3.01
N PHE A 37 20.34 4.97 3.48
CA PHE A 37 19.30 4.45 2.60
C PHE A 37 18.79 5.53 1.64
N THR A 38 18.86 5.24 0.34
CA THR A 38 18.49 6.16 -0.74
C THR A 38 17.20 5.73 -1.41
N VAL A 39 16.32 6.70 -1.66
CA VAL A 39 15.04 6.50 -2.32
C VAL A 39 15.00 7.34 -3.59
N ARG A 40 14.68 6.72 -4.72
CA ARG A 40 14.41 7.44 -5.96
C ARG A 40 13.03 7.11 -6.46
N ALA A 41 12.38 8.07 -7.12
CA ALA A 41 11.16 7.79 -7.85
C ALA A 41 11.22 8.38 -9.24
N ALA A 42 10.77 7.60 -10.21
CA ALA A 42 10.56 8.04 -11.57
C ALA A 42 9.08 8.31 -11.81
N PRO A 43 8.71 9.51 -12.29
CA PRO A 43 7.38 9.77 -12.78
C PRO A 43 7.21 9.10 -14.15
N GLY A 44 6.01 8.56 -14.38
CA GLY A 44 5.55 8.17 -15.70
C GLY A 44 4.98 9.38 -16.46
N ALA A 45 4.02 9.12 -17.34
CA ALA A 45 3.37 10.16 -18.13
C ALA A 45 2.77 11.30 -17.25
N PRO A 46 2.65 12.54 -17.79
CA PRO A 46 2.08 13.67 -17.07
C PRO A 46 0.70 13.40 -16.43
N GLY A 47 0.45 14.12 -15.33
CA GLY A 47 -0.75 13.99 -14.50
C GLY A 47 -0.53 13.02 -13.35
N VAL A 48 -1.52 12.15 -13.10
CA VAL A 48 -1.57 11.27 -11.91
C VAL A 48 -0.27 10.46 -11.65
N PRO A 49 0.40 9.85 -12.64
CA PRO A 49 1.65 9.12 -12.39
C PRO A 49 2.75 10.03 -11.84
N ARG A 50 2.90 11.25 -12.39
CA ARG A 50 3.87 12.24 -11.90
C ARG A 50 3.52 12.68 -10.47
N GLU A 51 2.27 13.01 -10.21
CA GLU A 51 1.79 13.38 -8.87
C GLU A 51 2.01 12.26 -7.85
N THR A 52 1.79 11.00 -8.26
CA THR A 52 1.99 9.82 -7.41
C THR A 52 3.46 9.63 -7.05
N ALA A 53 4.38 9.74 -8.03
CA ALA A 53 5.81 9.68 -7.76
C ALA A 53 6.29 10.85 -6.88
N SER A 54 5.76 12.06 -7.11
CA SER A 54 6.08 13.23 -6.29
C SER A 54 5.59 13.08 -4.85
N GLU A 55 4.35 12.64 -4.65
CA GLU A 55 3.80 12.39 -3.32
C GLU A 55 4.55 11.26 -2.61
N PHE A 56 4.92 10.20 -3.33
CA PHE A 56 5.75 9.11 -2.80
C PHE A 56 7.08 9.62 -2.23
N ILE A 57 7.83 10.44 -2.99
CA ILE A 57 9.11 10.99 -2.53
C ILE A 57 8.93 12.03 -1.42
N HIS A 58 7.91 12.88 -1.54
CA HIS A 58 7.62 13.91 -0.54
C HIS A 58 7.36 13.29 0.82
N ARG A 59 6.53 12.24 0.86
CA ARG A 59 6.10 11.55 2.09
C ARG A 59 7.08 10.50 2.60
N ALA A 60 8.03 10.06 1.77
CA ALA A 60 9.02 9.08 2.19
C ALA A 60 9.80 9.59 3.43
N PRO A 61 9.85 8.84 4.54
CA PRO A 61 10.39 9.26 5.84
C PRO A 61 11.92 9.22 5.93
N PHE A 62 12.61 9.59 4.86
CA PHE A 62 14.07 9.64 4.78
C PHE A 62 14.56 11.09 4.65
N PRO A 63 15.83 11.39 5.02
CA PRO A 63 16.38 12.73 4.89
C PRO A 63 16.24 13.26 3.45
N PRO A 64 15.97 14.57 3.24
CA PRO A 64 15.83 15.14 1.90
C PRO A 64 17.00 14.83 0.97
N ALA A 65 18.23 14.79 1.49
CA ALA A 65 19.44 14.49 0.72
C ALA A 65 19.52 13.04 0.20
N SER A 66 18.75 12.11 0.78
CA SER A 66 18.72 10.71 0.34
C SER A 66 17.52 10.39 -0.56
N LYS A 67 16.71 11.40 -0.92
CA LYS A 67 15.53 11.24 -1.75
C LYS A 67 15.64 12.08 -3.01
N ALA A 68 15.31 11.50 -4.16
CA ALA A 68 15.28 12.25 -5.41
C ALA A 68 14.14 11.79 -6.34
N LEU A 69 13.46 12.75 -6.93
CA LEU A 69 12.74 12.53 -8.19
C LEU A 69 13.78 12.47 -9.31
N VAL A 70 13.71 11.42 -10.13
CA VAL A 70 14.59 11.24 -11.29
C VAL A 70 13.77 11.12 -12.56
N HIS A 71 14.45 11.15 -13.70
CA HIS A 71 13.87 11.07 -15.04
C HIS A 71 12.99 12.25 -15.45
N GLU A 72 12.52 13.08 -14.52
CA GLU A 72 11.72 14.27 -14.79
C GLU A 72 12.34 15.17 -15.86
N GLY A 73 11.54 15.53 -16.87
CA GLY A 73 11.97 16.40 -17.95
C GLY A 73 12.79 15.71 -19.04
N LEU A 74 13.19 14.44 -18.90
CA LEU A 74 13.87 13.71 -19.97
C LEU A 74 12.89 13.28 -21.07
N CYS A 75 13.38 13.21 -22.31
CA CYS A 75 12.60 12.68 -23.44
C CYS A 75 12.59 11.15 -23.49
N TYR A 76 13.65 10.53 -22.97
CA TYR A 76 13.85 9.08 -22.97
C TYR A 76 14.38 8.67 -21.60
N ALA A 77 13.73 7.70 -20.95
CA ALA A 77 14.20 7.14 -19.69
C ALA A 77 14.45 5.63 -19.72
N GLU A 78 14.02 4.94 -20.78
CA GLU A 78 14.23 3.51 -20.96
C GLU A 78 15.69 3.05 -20.76
N PRO A 79 16.73 3.75 -21.25
CA PRO A 79 18.10 3.30 -21.05
C PRO A 79 18.51 3.23 -19.58
N PHE A 80 17.90 4.02 -18.69
CA PHE A 80 18.21 4.00 -17.25
C PHE A 80 17.63 2.80 -16.51
N PHE A 81 16.84 1.97 -17.17
CA PHE A 81 16.35 0.69 -16.65
C PHE A 81 17.15 -0.49 -17.20
N HIS A 82 17.94 -0.28 -18.26
CA HIS A 82 18.69 -1.32 -18.94
C HIS A 82 20.09 -1.45 -18.38
N ASP A 83 20.52 -2.70 -18.24
CA ASP A 83 21.84 -3.05 -17.75
C ASP A 83 22.85 -3.00 -18.91
N PRO A 84 23.95 -2.22 -18.80
CA PRO A 84 25.01 -2.15 -19.80
C PRO A 84 25.65 -3.51 -20.15
N ALA A 85 25.58 -4.50 -19.26
CA ALA A 85 26.07 -5.85 -19.48
C ALA A 85 25.18 -6.67 -20.44
N VAL A 86 23.91 -6.30 -20.59
CA VAL A 86 22.94 -6.98 -21.48
C VAL A 86 22.63 -6.12 -22.71
N ASP A 87 22.48 -4.81 -22.53
CA ASP A 87 22.34 -3.82 -23.59
C ASP A 87 23.45 -2.77 -23.46
N PRO A 88 24.41 -2.69 -24.40
CA PRO A 88 25.48 -1.68 -24.36
C PRO A 88 25.00 -0.22 -24.28
N ALA A 89 23.74 0.07 -24.65
CA ALA A 89 23.13 1.39 -24.50
C ALA A 89 22.60 1.67 -23.09
N GLY A 90 22.53 0.64 -22.23
CA GLY A 90 22.03 0.65 -20.87
C GLY A 90 22.80 1.57 -19.93
N ARG A 91 22.09 2.14 -18.96
CA ARG A 91 22.53 3.19 -18.03
C ARG A 91 21.90 3.06 -16.64
N ASP A 92 21.50 1.86 -16.25
CA ASP A 92 20.94 1.56 -14.92
C ASP A 92 21.83 1.97 -13.74
N THR A 93 23.15 2.07 -13.95
CA THR A 93 24.15 2.50 -12.96
C THR A 93 24.57 3.97 -13.10
N ASP A 94 23.91 4.73 -14.00
CA ASP A 94 24.14 6.17 -14.10
C ASP A 94 23.91 6.85 -12.75
N ARG A 95 24.90 7.62 -12.28
CA ARG A 95 24.91 8.22 -10.94
C ARG A 95 23.68 9.07 -10.64
N TYR A 96 23.10 9.70 -11.65
CA TYR A 96 22.03 10.70 -11.50
C TYR A 96 20.65 10.11 -11.79
N SER A 97 20.55 9.22 -12.76
CA SER A 97 19.28 8.73 -13.30
C SER A 97 19.16 7.22 -13.31
N GLY A 98 20.26 6.47 -13.13
CA GLY A 98 20.23 5.02 -13.12
C GLY A 98 19.39 4.45 -11.97
N VAL A 99 18.52 3.49 -12.28
CA VAL A 99 17.63 2.88 -11.26
C VAL A 99 18.39 2.09 -10.20
N ASP A 100 19.52 1.50 -10.59
CA ASP A 100 20.38 0.67 -9.75
C ASP A 100 21.28 1.48 -8.82
N THR A 101 21.05 2.79 -8.70
CA THR A 101 21.76 3.69 -7.77
C THR A 101 20.93 4.07 -6.53
N ALA A 102 19.67 3.63 -6.46
CA ALA A 102 18.80 3.80 -5.31
C ALA A 102 18.67 2.49 -4.55
N HIS A 103 18.55 2.52 -3.22
CA HIS A 103 18.19 1.32 -2.47
C HIS A 103 16.72 0.94 -2.65
N LEU A 104 15.84 1.94 -2.69
CA LEU A 104 14.45 1.81 -3.10
C LEU A 104 14.19 2.67 -4.33
N PHE A 105 13.76 2.04 -5.42
CA PHE A 105 13.29 2.74 -6.60
C PHE A 105 11.80 2.54 -6.76
N PHE A 106 11.05 3.64 -6.90
CA PHE A 106 9.62 3.63 -7.16
C PHE A 106 9.29 4.14 -8.57
N SER A 107 8.61 3.34 -9.37
CA SER A 107 8.15 3.74 -10.70
C SER A 107 6.63 3.87 -10.74
N ALA A 108 6.10 5.07 -10.95
CA ALA A 108 4.68 5.29 -11.18
C ALA A 108 4.43 5.40 -12.69
N THR A 109 3.93 4.36 -13.34
CA THR A 109 3.88 4.31 -14.81
C THR A 109 2.79 3.38 -15.33
N CYS A 110 2.74 3.18 -16.64
CA CYS A 110 1.82 2.26 -17.29
C CYS A 110 2.54 0.97 -17.65
N GLY A 111 1.78 -0.13 -17.74
CA GLY A 111 2.32 -1.42 -18.15
C GLY A 111 1.23 -2.41 -18.49
N THR A 112 1.67 -3.51 -19.09
CA THR A 112 0.96 -4.77 -19.34
C THR A 112 1.84 -5.91 -18.81
N PRO A 113 1.38 -7.17 -18.85
CA PRO A 113 2.24 -8.29 -18.47
C PRO A 113 3.53 -8.40 -19.31
N GLU A 114 3.54 -7.86 -20.53
CA GLU A 114 4.62 -7.98 -21.52
C GLU A 114 5.38 -6.67 -21.78
N THR A 115 4.78 -5.53 -21.47
CA THR A 115 5.37 -4.21 -21.76
C THR A 115 5.30 -3.29 -20.56
N TRP A 116 6.34 -2.50 -20.36
CA TRP A 116 6.42 -1.55 -19.26
C TRP A 116 6.98 -0.23 -19.78
N LEU A 117 6.45 0.92 -19.34
CA LEU A 117 6.87 2.21 -19.90
C LEU A 117 7.81 2.98 -18.98
N ALA A 118 8.83 3.58 -19.58
CA ALA A 118 9.76 4.51 -18.96
C ALA A 118 9.64 5.88 -19.64
N MET A 119 8.56 6.60 -19.35
CA MET A 119 8.24 7.88 -20.00
C MET A 119 8.15 9.03 -19.01
N PRO A 120 9.04 10.03 -19.06
CA PRO A 120 9.02 11.13 -18.10
C PRO A 120 8.13 12.31 -18.46
N ASN A 121 7.88 12.52 -19.76
CA ASN A 121 7.08 13.66 -20.26
C ASN A 121 5.84 13.22 -21.05
N GLY A 122 5.61 11.92 -21.24
CA GLY A 122 4.66 11.45 -22.24
C GLY A 122 5.01 12.00 -23.62
N ARG A 123 4.11 11.84 -24.59
CA ARG A 123 4.24 12.42 -25.94
C ARG A 123 4.11 13.95 -25.94
N ASP A 124 4.81 14.69 -25.09
CA ASP A 124 4.86 16.15 -25.14
C ASP A 124 5.65 16.58 -26.40
N PRO A 125 4.97 17.00 -27.47
CA PRO A 125 5.64 17.28 -28.74
C PRO A 125 6.43 18.60 -28.68
N VAL A 126 6.17 19.45 -27.67
CA VAL A 126 6.86 20.74 -27.48
C VAL A 126 8.22 20.51 -26.84
N LYS A 127 8.32 19.60 -25.87
CA LYS A 127 9.59 19.26 -25.21
C LYS A 127 10.37 18.17 -25.92
N CYS A 128 9.66 17.24 -26.57
CA CYS A 128 10.24 16.00 -27.08
C CYS A 128 9.60 15.64 -28.44
N ALA A 129 9.85 16.47 -29.46
CA ALA A 129 9.26 16.32 -30.79
C ALA A 129 9.47 14.95 -31.44
N GLN A 130 10.60 14.27 -31.14
CA GLN A 130 10.90 12.91 -31.63
C GLN A 130 10.22 11.80 -30.81
N SER A 131 9.92 12.05 -29.54
CA SER A 131 9.35 11.06 -28.61
C SER A 131 7.83 10.89 -28.82
N ALA A 132 7.16 11.89 -29.40
CA ALA A 132 5.71 11.85 -29.64
C ALA A 132 5.27 10.74 -30.61
N SER A 133 6.18 10.23 -31.45
CA SER A 133 5.94 9.13 -32.40
C SER A 133 6.42 7.75 -31.94
N GLU A 134 7.18 7.66 -30.84
CA GLU A 134 7.84 6.43 -30.40
C GLU A 134 7.23 5.88 -29.11
N THR A 135 7.24 4.55 -28.96
CA THR A 135 6.83 3.88 -27.73
C THR A 135 8.07 3.63 -26.87
N HIS A 136 8.18 4.29 -25.72
CA HIS A 136 9.32 4.09 -24.79
C HIS A 136 9.05 2.93 -23.83
N ALA A 137 8.94 1.73 -24.41
CA ALA A 137 8.80 0.51 -23.67
C ALA A 137 10.17 0.02 -23.19
N VAL A 138 10.29 -0.22 -21.89
CA VAL A 138 11.41 -0.94 -21.31
C VAL A 138 11.29 -2.40 -21.70
N ASP A 139 12.28 -2.89 -22.42
CA ASP A 139 12.45 -4.31 -22.71
C ASP A 139 12.93 -5.05 -21.44
N PRO A 140 12.11 -5.91 -20.82
CA PRO A 140 12.52 -6.63 -19.61
C PRO A 140 13.73 -7.54 -19.83
N PHE A 141 13.96 -8.01 -21.06
CA PHE A 141 15.11 -8.86 -21.41
C PHE A 141 16.44 -8.13 -21.40
N ARG A 142 16.43 -6.79 -21.29
CA ARG A 142 17.62 -5.94 -21.18
C ARG A 142 17.84 -5.41 -19.78
N MET A 143 17.01 -5.84 -18.83
CA MET A 143 17.09 -5.43 -17.44
C MET A 143 17.78 -6.51 -16.61
N ILE A 144 18.71 -6.09 -15.77
CA ILE A 144 19.07 -6.83 -14.56
C ILE A 144 19.01 -5.82 -13.42
N LEU A 145 18.20 -6.10 -12.42
CA LEU A 145 17.91 -5.16 -11.34
C LEU A 145 18.62 -5.61 -10.07
N GLY A 146 19.25 -4.67 -9.36
CA GLY A 146 19.97 -4.97 -8.13
C GLY A 146 21.26 -5.74 -8.39
N ASN A 147 22.10 -5.24 -9.28
CA ASN A 147 23.40 -5.83 -9.61
C ASN A 147 24.45 -5.69 -8.50
N GLY A 148 24.25 -4.74 -7.59
CA GLY A 148 25.17 -4.52 -6.46
C GLY A 148 25.11 -5.65 -5.42
N THR A 149 26.24 -6.29 -5.13
CA THR A 149 26.35 -7.42 -4.20
C THR A 149 26.84 -7.05 -2.80
N GLY A 150 27.29 -5.80 -2.60
CA GLY A 150 27.85 -5.29 -1.34
C GLY A 150 26.81 -4.77 -0.35
N ILE A 151 27.22 -4.46 0.89
CA ILE A 151 26.35 -3.76 1.84
C ILE A 151 26.32 -2.28 1.44
N GLY A 152 25.13 -1.75 1.14
CA GLY A 152 24.96 -0.32 0.79
C GLY A 152 25.18 0.03 -0.69
N ASP A 153 25.42 -0.97 -1.55
CA ASP A 153 25.63 -0.78 -2.98
C ASP A 153 24.49 -1.37 -3.81
N GLY A 154 23.80 -0.52 -4.57
CA GLY A 154 22.82 -0.97 -5.55
C GLY A 154 21.39 -1.15 -5.03
N MET A 155 20.49 -1.50 -5.94
CA MET A 155 19.07 -1.61 -5.64
C MET A 155 18.72 -2.80 -4.75
N ARG A 156 17.78 -2.57 -3.82
CA ARG A 156 17.25 -3.58 -2.88
C ARG A 156 15.76 -3.79 -3.06
N TYR A 157 15.03 -2.72 -3.31
CA TYR A 157 13.57 -2.75 -3.45
C TYR A 157 13.19 -2.03 -4.72
N PHE A 158 12.45 -2.72 -5.58
CA PHE A 158 11.88 -2.13 -6.78
C PHE A 158 10.37 -2.14 -6.67
N TRP A 159 9.79 -0.96 -6.45
CA TRP A 159 8.35 -0.79 -6.30
C TRP A 159 7.80 -0.11 -7.54
N GLN A 160 6.61 -0.50 -7.94
CA GLN A 160 5.97 0.11 -9.09
C GLN A 160 4.46 0.19 -8.93
N CYS A 161 3.91 1.28 -9.43
CA CYS A 161 2.49 1.43 -9.64
C CYS A 161 2.21 1.42 -11.13
N ALA A 162 1.98 0.21 -11.67
CA ALA A 162 1.72 -0.07 -13.07
C ALA A 162 0.80 -1.28 -13.19
N SER A 163 -0.15 -1.22 -14.14
CA SER A 163 -1.16 -2.27 -14.32
C SER A 163 -0.53 -3.57 -14.82
N ASN A 164 -0.96 -4.71 -14.27
CA ASN A 164 -0.68 -6.07 -14.76
C ASN A 164 0.80 -6.48 -14.91
N VAL A 165 1.76 -5.65 -14.51
CA VAL A 165 3.19 -5.95 -14.67
C VAL A 165 3.61 -7.21 -13.89
N LEU A 166 2.95 -7.46 -12.75
CA LEU A 166 3.07 -8.68 -11.96
C LEU A 166 1.87 -9.63 -12.15
N ALA A 167 1.20 -9.60 -13.32
CA ALA A 167 0.09 -10.51 -13.61
C ALA A 167 0.48 -11.95 -13.28
N HIS A 168 -0.35 -12.58 -12.44
CA HIS A 168 -0.09 -13.89 -11.91
C HIS A 168 -1.37 -14.69 -11.72
N GLY A 169 -1.34 -15.97 -12.07
CA GLY A 169 -2.50 -16.86 -12.06
C GLY A 169 -3.31 -16.78 -13.36
N PRO A 170 -4.53 -17.36 -13.37
CA PRO A 170 -5.35 -17.44 -14.56
C PRO A 170 -5.87 -16.06 -14.98
N ARG A 171 -5.99 -15.88 -16.30
CA ARG A 171 -6.55 -14.66 -16.89
C ARG A 171 -8.01 -14.48 -16.52
N GLN A 172 -8.80 -15.55 -16.50
CA GLN A 172 -10.20 -15.49 -16.13
C GLN A 172 -10.37 -15.97 -14.69
N CYS A 173 -10.84 -15.09 -13.84
CA CYS A 173 -11.17 -15.39 -12.45
C CYS A 173 -12.69 -15.52 -12.29
N PRO A 174 -13.16 -16.29 -11.29
CA PRO A 174 -14.57 -16.28 -10.91
C PRO A 174 -15.02 -14.84 -10.65
N ALA A 175 -16.11 -14.44 -11.31
CA ALA A 175 -16.68 -13.11 -11.13
C ALA A 175 -16.98 -12.86 -9.64
N PRO A 176 -16.75 -11.64 -9.11
CA PRO A 176 -16.49 -10.38 -9.82
C PRO A 176 -15.00 -10.05 -10.05
N ALA A 177 -14.06 -10.97 -9.81
CA ALA A 177 -12.64 -10.66 -9.92
C ALA A 177 -12.23 -10.26 -11.36
N PRO A 178 -11.37 -9.23 -11.52
CA PRO A 178 -10.85 -8.82 -12.82
C PRO A 178 -9.83 -9.82 -13.37
N GLU A 179 -9.35 -9.58 -14.58
CA GLU A 179 -8.30 -10.41 -15.17
C GLU A 179 -7.08 -10.48 -14.24
N PHE A 180 -6.56 -11.69 -14.00
CA PHE A 180 -5.44 -11.96 -13.08
C PHE A 180 -5.71 -11.56 -11.61
N GLY A 181 -6.98 -11.44 -11.21
CA GLY A 181 -7.41 -11.08 -9.86
C GLY A 181 -7.40 -12.23 -8.85
N CYS A 182 -7.00 -13.42 -9.25
CA CYS A 182 -6.99 -14.63 -8.43
C CYS A 182 -5.63 -15.35 -8.52
N PRO A 183 -4.54 -14.71 -8.05
CA PRO A 183 -3.19 -15.31 -8.06
C PRO A 183 -3.13 -16.68 -7.37
N GLU A 184 -4.02 -16.95 -6.40
CA GLU A 184 -4.15 -18.27 -5.75
C GLU A 184 -4.58 -19.39 -6.70
N GLY A 185 -5.12 -19.05 -7.87
CA GLY A 185 -5.45 -19.98 -8.94
C GLY A 185 -4.24 -20.45 -9.74
N PHE A 186 -3.04 -19.92 -9.48
CA PHE A 186 -1.82 -20.40 -10.10
C PHE A 186 -1.53 -21.86 -9.69
N ASP A 187 -1.25 -22.70 -10.65
CA ASP A 187 -1.02 -24.13 -10.47
C ASP A 187 0.42 -24.54 -10.81
N GLY A 188 1.30 -23.54 -10.98
CA GLY A 188 2.68 -23.72 -11.41
C GLY A 188 2.89 -23.60 -12.92
N THR A 189 1.83 -23.51 -13.72
CA THR A 189 1.93 -23.45 -15.19
C THR A 189 2.93 -22.41 -15.73
N GLN A 190 3.41 -22.68 -16.94
CA GLN A 190 4.28 -21.74 -17.67
C GLN A 190 3.55 -20.44 -17.98
N ASP A 191 4.29 -19.36 -18.23
CA ASP A 191 3.73 -18.08 -18.65
C ASP A 191 3.04 -18.22 -20.01
N THR A 192 1.74 -17.96 -20.04
CA THR A 192 0.91 -17.97 -21.24
C THR A 192 -0.09 -16.82 -21.22
N VAL A 193 -0.77 -16.59 -22.35
CA VAL A 193 -1.83 -15.57 -22.44
C VAL A 193 -3.04 -15.92 -21.56
N LEU A 194 -3.27 -17.20 -21.24
CA LEU A 194 -4.39 -17.67 -20.44
C LEU A 194 -4.06 -17.81 -18.95
N ALA A 195 -2.79 -18.00 -18.61
CA ALA A 195 -2.29 -18.09 -17.25
C ALA A 195 -0.92 -17.43 -17.18
N ARG A 196 -0.79 -16.38 -16.37
CA ARG A 196 0.42 -15.58 -16.26
C ARG A 196 1.28 -16.07 -15.10
N ASN A 197 2.59 -16.13 -15.33
CA ASN A 197 3.59 -16.55 -14.36
C ASN A 197 4.61 -15.42 -14.14
N ALA A 198 4.43 -14.66 -13.06
CA ALA A 198 5.32 -13.56 -12.72
C ALA A 198 6.76 -14.05 -12.47
N TYR A 199 6.95 -15.28 -11.98
CA TYR A 199 8.29 -15.83 -11.71
C TYR A 199 9.08 -16.08 -12.99
N GLU A 200 8.45 -16.57 -14.07
CA GLU A 200 9.15 -16.77 -15.35
C GLU A 200 9.52 -15.43 -16.01
N ARG A 201 8.62 -14.42 -15.94
CA ARG A 201 8.87 -13.10 -16.54
C ARG A 201 9.87 -12.25 -15.77
N TRP A 202 9.84 -12.31 -14.43
CA TRP A 202 10.73 -11.52 -13.58
C TRP A 202 11.98 -12.27 -13.16
N GLY A 203 11.97 -13.60 -13.14
CA GLY A 203 12.99 -14.40 -12.47
C GLY A 203 14.42 -14.21 -12.98
N PHE A 204 14.60 -13.85 -14.25
CA PHE A 204 15.91 -13.53 -14.84
C PHE A 204 16.33 -12.07 -14.64
N ILE A 205 15.39 -11.18 -14.32
CA ILE A 205 15.58 -9.75 -14.03
C ILE A 205 16.03 -9.55 -12.57
N LEU A 206 15.63 -10.45 -11.67
CA LEU A 206 15.96 -10.38 -10.25
C LEU A 206 17.45 -10.67 -10.02
N GLY A 207 18.27 -9.62 -10.03
CA GLY A 207 19.69 -9.67 -9.71
C GLY A 207 19.95 -10.03 -8.24
N PRO A 208 21.20 -10.43 -7.90
CA PRO A 208 21.54 -10.98 -6.60
C PRO A 208 21.46 -9.98 -5.44
N GLY A 209 21.54 -8.69 -5.73
CA GLY A 209 21.37 -7.62 -4.75
C GLY A 209 19.91 -7.31 -4.43
N LEU A 210 18.99 -7.65 -5.34
CA LEU A 210 17.59 -7.31 -5.22
C LEU A 210 16.91 -8.18 -4.16
N ARG A 211 16.24 -7.53 -3.21
CA ARG A 211 15.50 -8.18 -2.14
C ARG A 211 14.05 -8.44 -2.56
N MET A 212 13.39 -7.46 -3.17
CA MET A 212 11.96 -7.56 -3.47
C MET A 212 11.54 -6.67 -4.63
N VAL A 213 10.59 -7.17 -5.42
CA VAL A 213 9.82 -6.38 -6.40
C VAL A 213 8.37 -6.33 -5.96
N CYS A 214 7.74 -5.16 -5.99
CA CYS A 214 6.32 -5.00 -5.70
C CYS A 214 5.60 -4.25 -6.82
N GLY A 215 4.38 -4.67 -7.14
CA GLY A 215 3.59 -4.16 -8.27
C GLY A 215 2.17 -4.71 -8.23
N PHE A 216 1.51 -4.80 -9.39
CA PHE A 216 0.11 -5.24 -9.48
C PHE A 216 -0.07 -6.42 -10.41
N SER A 217 -0.85 -7.41 -9.96
CA SER A 217 -1.33 -8.52 -10.79
C SER A 217 -2.44 -8.06 -11.74
N THR A 218 -3.26 -7.11 -11.29
CA THR A 218 -4.41 -6.58 -12.01
C THR A 218 -4.21 -5.11 -12.41
N ALA A 219 -5.27 -4.46 -12.88
CA ALA A 219 -5.28 -3.03 -13.15
C ALA A 219 -4.92 -2.20 -11.89
N ALA A 220 -3.94 -1.32 -12.06
CA ALA A 220 -3.49 -0.38 -11.03
C ALA A 220 -4.20 0.96 -11.19
N PHE A 221 -4.92 1.40 -10.15
CA PHE A 221 -5.55 2.72 -10.07
C PHE A 221 -4.72 3.64 -9.18
N CYS A 222 -3.48 3.88 -9.59
CA CYS A 222 -2.51 4.67 -8.84
C CYS A 222 -3.04 6.08 -8.55
N HIS A 223 -3.08 6.48 -7.29
CA HIS A 223 -3.39 7.84 -6.87
C HIS A 223 -2.35 8.32 -5.83
N PRO A 224 -2.05 9.64 -5.76
CA PRO A 224 -1.13 10.18 -4.75
C PRO A 224 -1.47 9.76 -3.32
N ASP A 225 -2.76 9.71 -2.98
CA ASP A 225 -3.23 9.22 -1.67
C ASP A 225 -2.75 7.79 -1.35
N ASP A 226 -2.66 6.90 -2.34
CA ASP A 226 -2.21 5.52 -2.13
C ASP A 226 -0.71 5.49 -1.77
N ALA A 227 0.09 6.33 -2.44
CA ALA A 227 1.51 6.49 -2.14
C ALA A 227 1.75 7.09 -0.75
N ARG A 228 0.94 8.08 -0.34
CA ARG A 228 0.95 8.63 1.03
C ARG A 228 0.66 7.54 2.05
N ARG A 229 -0.40 6.77 1.81
CA ARG A 229 -0.86 5.68 2.68
C ARG A 229 0.19 4.59 2.88
N VAL A 230 0.95 4.20 1.85
CA VAL A 230 2.05 3.25 2.00
C VAL A 230 3.01 3.69 3.11
N TRP A 231 3.37 4.98 3.11
CA TRP A 231 4.26 5.53 4.13
C TRP A 231 3.61 5.66 5.51
N GLU A 232 2.33 6.00 5.57
CA GLU A 232 1.57 6.03 6.83
C GLU A 232 1.45 4.64 7.48
N LEU A 233 1.17 3.60 6.68
CA LEU A 233 1.13 2.23 7.15
C LEU A 233 2.51 1.71 7.56
N TYR A 234 3.53 2.12 6.82
CA TYR A 234 4.91 1.76 7.13
C TYR A 234 5.43 2.45 8.39
N ASP A 235 4.98 3.68 8.70
CA ASP A 235 5.44 4.46 9.85
C ASP A 235 5.44 3.60 11.12
N ARG A 236 6.65 3.24 11.56
CA ARG A 236 6.89 2.35 12.70
C ARG A 236 6.40 2.92 14.00
N ALA A 237 6.27 4.24 14.08
CA ALA A 237 5.80 4.89 15.26
C ALA A 237 4.26 4.83 15.38
N SER A 238 3.54 4.65 14.27
CA SER A 238 2.06 4.76 14.23
C SER A 238 1.37 3.45 13.84
N ASN A 239 1.88 2.74 12.83
CA ASN A 239 1.26 1.52 12.29
C ASN A 239 2.25 0.33 12.26
N GLY A 240 3.49 0.55 11.86
CA GLY A 240 4.58 -0.43 11.91
C GLY A 240 4.38 -1.69 11.09
N TYR A 241 3.78 -1.57 9.90
CA TYR A 241 3.69 -2.66 8.92
C TYR A 241 5.08 -3.02 8.41
N GLY A 242 5.27 -4.28 8.02
CA GLY A 242 6.46 -4.68 7.27
C GLY A 242 6.47 -4.05 5.87
N VAL A 243 7.63 -4.05 5.22
CA VAL A 243 7.87 -3.37 3.94
C VAL A 243 6.90 -3.88 2.85
N ALA A 244 6.72 -5.20 2.73
CA ALA A 244 5.77 -5.79 1.78
C ALA A 244 4.29 -5.52 2.14
N ASP A 245 3.96 -5.60 3.44
CA ASP A 245 2.59 -5.42 3.93
C ASP A 245 2.12 -3.97 3.70
N ALA A 246 3.01 -3.00 3.93
CA ALA A 246 2.74 -1.57 3.72
C ALA A 246 2.46 -1.25 2.24
N PHE A 247 3.23 -1.82 1.32
CA PHE A 247 2.97 -1.68 -0.12
C PHE A 247 1.60 -2.27 -0.50
N ILE A 248 1.35 -3.52 -0.13
CA ILE A 248 0.13 -4.24 -0.49
C ILE A 248 -1.11 -3.53 0.07
N GLU A 249 -1.15 -3.24 1.37
CA GLU A 249 -2.31 -2.61 2.00
C GLU A 249 -2.44 -1.11 1.65
N GLY A 250 -1.34 -0.45 1.27
CA GLY A 250 -1.36 0.92 0.76
C GLY A 250 -2.06 1.03 -0.60
N PHE A 251 -1.78 0.10 -1.51
CA PHE A 251 -2.25 0.19 -2.89
C PHE A 251 -3.53 -0.61 -3.21
N ARG A 252 -3.99 -1.48 -2.32
CA ARG A 252 -5.15 -2.36 -2.56
C ARG A 252 -6.49 -1.63 -2.64
N ARG A 253 -6.58 -0.41 -2.09
CA ARG A 253 -7.85 0.29 -1.81
C ARG A 253 -8.45 1.09 -2.95
N GLY A 254 -7.81 1.11 -4.12
CA GLY A 254 -8.30 1.83 -5.30
C GLY A 254 -9.70 1.36 -5.71
N ARG A 255 -9.77 0.20 -6.37
CA ARG A 255 -11.00 -0.43 -6.86
C ARG A 255 -11.10 -1.84 -6.30
N GLU A 256 -12.32 -2.29 -6.05
CA GLU A 256 -12.58 -3.70 -5.75
C GLU A 256 -11.99 -4.59 -6.87
N GLY A 257 -11.14 -5.55 -6.51
CA GLY A 257 -10.40 -6.40 -7.45
C GLY A 257 -9.00 -5.90 -7.85
N THR A 258 -8.52 -4.75 -7.35
CA THR A 258 -7.10 -4.39 -7.46
C THR A 258 -6.25 -5.32 -6.58
N VAL A 259 -5.32 -6.07 -7.17
CA VAL A 259 -4.47 -7.04 -6.48
C VAL A 259 -3.00 -6.61 -6.58
N PRO A 260 -2.47 -5.88 -5.59
CA PRO A 260 -1.04 -5.67 -5.47
C PRO A 260 -0.35 -6.95 -5.00
N LEU A 261 0.88 -7.15 -5.44
CA LEU A 261 1.67 -8.36 -5.19
C LEU A 261 3.15 -7.97 -5.03
N CYS A 262 3.85 -8.67 -4.14
CA CYS A 262 5.30 -8.57 -4.02
C CYS A 262 5.94 -9.93 -4.27
N ILE A 263 7.02 -9.99 -5.07
CA ILE A 263 7.82 -11.19 -5.30
C ILE A 263 9.23 -11.02 -4.78
N THR A 264 9.83 -12.14 -4.40
CA THR A 264 11.24 -12.24 -3.99
C THR A 264 11.81 -13.61 -4.38
N ARG A 265 13.13 -13.73 -4.34
CA ARG A 265 13.85 -14.99 -4.54
C ARG A 265 14.60 -15.33 -3.27
N GLY A 266 14.59 -16.61 -2.88
CA GLY A 266 15.14 -17.04 -1.60
C GLY A 266 15.34 -18.56 -1.49
N GLY A 267 15.62 -19.01 -0.26
CA GLY A 267 15.63 -20.42 0.09
C GLY A 267 14.21 -20.97 0.33
N ALA A 268 14.09 -22.24 0.71
CA ALA A 268 12.78 -22.86 0.98
C ALA A 268 12.01 -22.26 2.18
N ASP A 269 12.71 -21.48 3.01
CA ASP A 269 12.18 -20.82 4.19
C ASP A 269 11.76 -19.38 3.84
N VAL A 270 10.45 -19.17 3.67
CA VAL A 270 9.86 -17.88 3.29
C VAL A 270 10.08 -16.80 4.35
N GLU A 271 10.24 -17.17 5.63
CA GLU A 271 10.45 -16.23 6.75
C GLU A 271 11.81 -15.51 6.65
N ARG A 272 12.76 -16.12 5.95
CA ARG A 272 14.09 -15.55 5.70
C ARG A 272 14.16 -14.74 4.42
N THR A 273 13.02 -14.31 3.89
CA THR A 273 12.95 -13.53 2.65
C THR A 273 12.51 -12.10 2.92
N ALA A 274 12.64 -11.24 1.91
CA ALA A 274 12.28 -9.84 2.01
C ALA A 274 10.77 -9.58 2.22
N LEU A 275 9.93 -10.59 2.03
CA LEU A 275 8.49 -10.50 2.37
C LEU A 275 8.28 -10.29 3.89
N PHE A 276 9.28 -10.62 4.70
CA PHE A 276 9.29 -10.44 6.15
C PHE A 276 10.17 -9.29 6.63
N ASP A 277 10.72 -8.47 5.72
CA ASP A 277 11.48 -7.29 6.12
C ASP A 277 10.58 -6.33 6.91
N GLU A 278 10.85 -6.20 8.21
CA GLU A 278 10.17 -5.24 9.08
C GLU A 278 10.60 -3.79 8.82
N GLU A 279 11.83 -3.62 8.35
CA GLU A 279 12.48 -2.34 8.09
C GLU A 279 13.21 -2.43 6.74
N PHE A 280 13.45 -1.30 6.09
CA PHE A 280 14.30 -1.30 4.90
C PHE A 280 15.73 -1.69 5.27
N VAL A 281 16.37 -2.47 4.40
CA VAL A 281 17.70 -3.07 4.67
C VAL A 281 18.66 -2.78 3.52
N LEU A 282 19.94 -2.48 3.83
CA LEU A 282 21.01 -2.23 2.85
C LEU A 282 21.72 -3.51 2.38
N SER A 283 21.65 -4.59 3.16
CA SER A 283 22.23 -5.86 2.77
C SER A 283 21.42 -6.52 1.65
N PRO A 284 22.09 -7.19 0.71
CA PRO A 284 21.43 -7.96 -0.33
C PRO A 284 20.55 -9.07 0.26
N GLY A 285 19.64 -9.61 -0.55
CA GLY A 285 18.83 -10.76 -0.17
C GLY A 285 19.70 -11.99 0.18
N PRO A 286 19.24 -12.93 1.03
CA PRO A 286 19.99 -14.14 1.25
C PRO A 286 20.13 -14.92 -0.07
N PHE A 287 21.37 -15.15 -0.50
CA PHE A 287 21.75 -15.66 -1.82
C PHE A 287 21.32 -17.09 -2.16
N VAL A 288 20.58 -17.77 -1.27
CA VAL A 288 19.98 -19.05 -1.64
C VAL A 288 18.88 -18.75 -2.62
N THR A 289 19.00 -19.29 -3.83
CA THR A 289 18.12 -18.96 -4.95
C THR A 289 17.31 -20.18 -5.41
N SER A 290 16.92 -21.02 -4.46
CA SER A 290 16.23 -22.28 -4.72
C SER A 290 14.72 -22.12 -4.87
N HIS A 291 14.13 -21.02 -4.42
CA HIS A 291 12.69 -20.75 -4.49
C HIS A 291 12.39 -19.32 -4.94
N TYR A 292 11.25 -19.17 -5.62
CA TYR A 292 10.53 -17.91 -5.73
C TYR A 292 9.44 -17.86 -4.67
N HIS A 293 9.16 -16.66 -4.18
CA HIS A 293 8.06 -16.41 -3.27
C HIS A 293 7.23 -15.22 -3.72
N ALA A 294 5.94 -15.25 -3.42
CA ALA A 294 5.05 -14.12 -3.57
C ALA A 294 4.25 -13.87 -2.30
N GLN A 295 3.89 -12.61 -2.09
CA GLN A 295 2.90 -12.20 -1.11
C GLN A 295 1.79 -11.42 -1.82
N TYR A 296 0.53 -11.78 -1.58
CA TYR A 296 -0.64 -11.11 -2.16
C TYR A 296 -1.87 -11.17 -1.25
N PRO A 297 -2.79 -10.21 -1.35
CA PRO A 297 -4.04 -10.23 -0.61
C PRO A 297 -5.06 -11.16 -1.28
N ALA A 298 -5.78 -11.95 -0.50
CA ALA A 298 -6.93 -12.74 -0.94
C ALA A 298 -8.14 -12.43 -0.05
N ALA A 299 -9.27 -12.05 -0.64
CA ALA A 299 -10.48 -11.73 0.11
C ALA A 299 -11.05 -12.98 0.81
N PHE A 300 -11.66 -12.77 1.97
CA PHE A 300 -12.46 -13.78 2.66
C PHE A 300 -13.64 -14.18 1.77
N ARG A 301 -13.95 -15.48 1.74
CA ARG A 301 -15.08 -16.00 0.94
C ARG A 301 -16.42 -15.68 1.61
N SER A 302 -16.43 -15.59 2.94
CA SER A 302 -17.62 -15.34 3.77
C SER A 302 -18.03 -13.87 3.78
N THR A 303 -17.09 -12.95 3.66
CA THR A 303 -17.39 -11.53 3.55
C THR A 303 -17.68 -11.23 2.09
N ARG A 304 -18.96 -11.12 1.73
CA ARG A 304 -19.29 -10.42 0.50
C ARG A 304 -18.65 -9.04 0.57
N PRO A 305 -18.09 -8.53 -0.54
CA PRO A 305 -17.76 -7.12 -0.64
C PRO A 305 -18.93 -6.34 -0.08
N ALA A 306 -18.66 -5.38 0.81
CA ALA A 306 -19.70 -4.44 1.24
C ALA A 306 -20.42 -4.00 -0.04
N GLU A 307 -21.74 -4.21 -0.08
CA GLU A 307 -22.56 -3.99 -1.28
C GLU A 307 -22.04 -2.77 -2.02
N ARG A 308 -21.78 -2.93 -3.34
CA ARG A 308 -21.29 -1.82 -4.17
C ARG A 308 -22.01 -0.56 -3.74
N PRO A 309 -21.28 0.52 -3.40
CA PRO A 309 -21.91 1.75 -2.93
C PRO A 309 -23.05 2.05 -3.89
N ASP A 310 -24.26 2.12 -3.35
CA ASP A 310 -25.49 2.07 -4.11
C ASP A 310 -25.39 3.03 -5.31
N GLU A 311 -25.34 2.44 -6.51
CA GLU A 311 -25.36 3.18 -7.77
C GLU A 311 -26.73 3.86 -7.97
N SER A 312 -27.66 3.68 -7.03
CA SER A 312 -28.92 4.39 -6.95
C SER A 312 -29.00 5.28 -5.70
N GLY A 313 -29.73 6.40 -5.81
CA GLY A 313 -30.22 7.09 -4.62
C GLY A 313 -29.29 8.12 -3.97
N LEU A 314 -28.41 8.78 -4.72
CA LEU A 314 -27.72 9.99 -4.25
C LEU A 314 -28.77 11.00 -3.74
N PRO A 315 -28.68 11.45 -2.48
CA PRO A 315 -29.68 12.36 -1.92
C PRO A 315 -29.60 13.73 -2.59
N GLN A 316 -30.74 14.41 -2.76
CA GLN A 316 -30.72 15.79 -3.27
C GLN A 316 -30.06 16.76 -2.29
N TRP A 317 -30.18 16.48 -0.99
CA TRP A 317 -29.66 17.28 0.11
C TRP A 317 -28.94 16.36 1.09
N ALA A 318 -27.75 16.76 1.52
CA ALA A 318 -27.03 16.03 2.56
C ALA A 318 -26.43 17.01 3.57
N PRO A 319 -26.40 16.63 4.86
CA PRO A 319 -25.72 17.40 5.89
C PRO A 319 -24.21 17.43 5.64
N ILE A 320 -23.60 18.56 5.98
CA ILE A 320 -22.17 18.69 6.23
C ILE A 320 -22.02 18.64 7.74
N TYR A 321 -21.24 17.68 8.23
CA TYR A 321 -21.04 17.52 9.67
C TYR A 321 -19.78 18.25 10.13
N SER A 322 -19.84 18.86 11.32
CA SER A 322 -18.63 19.32 11.99
C SER A 322 -17.92 18.13 12.66
N LEU A 323 -16.60 18.11 12.56
CA LEU A 323 -15.75 17.07 13.13
C LEU A 323 -14.97 17.61 14.34
N ARG A 324 -14.77 16.77 15.34
CA ARG A 324 -13.87 17.02 16.46
C ARG A 324 -13.04 15.77 16.81
N PRO A 325 -11.89 15.91 17.49
CA PRO A 325 -11.11 14.75 17.89
C PRO A 325 -11.95 13.75 18.68
N MET A 326 -11.80 12.47 18.37
CA MET A 326 -12.48 11.41 19.12
C MET A 326 -12.01 11.41 20.58
N PRO A 327 -12.92 11.33 21.56
CA PRO A 327 -12.53 11.15 22.95
C PRO A 327 -11.89 9.77 23.16
N LEU A 328 -10.93 9.69 24.08
CA LEU A 328 -10.34 8.40 24.47
C LEU A 328 -11.42 7.41 24.90
N PRO A 329 -11.42 6.17 24.38
CA PRO A 329 -12.32 5.12 24.83
C PRO A 329 -12.17 4.84 26.34
N PRO A 330 -13.25 4.47 27.05
CA PRO A 330 -13.19 4.21 28.49
C PRO A 330 -12.11 3.21 28.92
N ALA A 331 -11.84 2.19 28.10
CA ALA A 331 -10.79 1.19 28.36
C ALA A 331 -9.37 1.78 28.33
N LEU A 332 -9.17 2.89 27.60
CA LEU A 332 -7.86 3.51 27.39
C LEU A 332 -7.64 4.75 28.27
N LYS A 333 -8.69 5.34 28.85
CA LYS A 333 -8.59 6.50 29.75
C LYS A 333 -7.72 6.28 30.99
N PRO A 334 -7.72 5.10 31.65
CA PRO A 334 -6.94 4.89 32.88
C PRO A 334 -5.44 4.70 32.66
N LEU A 335 -4.99 4.58 31.41
CA LEU A 335 -3.59 4.30 31.10
C LEU A 335 -2.72 5.55 31.34
N SER A 336 -1.44 5.31 31.62
CA SER A 336 -0.42 6.33 31.76
C SER A 336 0.15 6.70 30.40
N TYR A 337 0.18 8.00 30.07
CA TYR A 337 0.63 8.49 28.77
C TYR A 337 1.85 9.40 28.87
N GLU A 338 2.81 9.18 27.99
CA GLU A 338 3.91 10.08 27.70
C GLU A 338 3.70 10.79 26.35
N THR A 339 4.20 12.03 26.21
CA THR A 339 4.13 12.74 24.94
C THR A 339 5.36 12.44 24.10
N LEU A 340 5.15 11.91 22.90
CA LEU A 340 6.21 11.60 21.93
C LEU A 340 5.80 12.08 20.53
N GLY A 341 6.57 13.04 19.98
CA GLY A 341 6.34 13.55 18.62
C GLY A 341 4.92 14.07 18.37
N GLY A 342 4.34 14.78 19.34
CA GLY A 342 2.96 15.30 19.25
C GLY A 342 1.86 14.25 19.43
N SER A 343 2.20 13.01 19.76
CA SER A 343 1.25 11.94 20.09
C SER A 343 1.38 11.52 21.54
N LEU A 344 0.33 10.93 22.09
CA LEU A 344 0.33 10.29 23.41
C LEU A 344 0.67 8.81 23.23
N LEU A 345 1.61 8.30 24.02
CA LEU A 345 2.05 6.91 24.00
C LEU A 345 1.85 6.27 25.37
N SER A 346 1.30 5.07 25.42
CA SER A 346 1.19 4.26 26.64
C SER A 346 1.68 2.84 26.39
N ARG A 347 2.45 2.30 27.34
CA ARG A 347 2.99 0.93 27.31
C ARG A 347 2.33 0.01 28.33
N ASP A 348 1.31 0.49 29.02
CA ASP A 348 0.67 -0.23 30.13
C ASP A 348 0.05 -1.57 29.69
N LEU A 349 -0.32 -1.69 28.40
CA LEU A 349 -0.86 -2.92 27.82
C LEU A 349 0.21 -3.88 27.28
N GLU A 350 1.49 -3.49 27.22
CA GLU A 350 2.56 -4.26 26.57
C GLU A 350 2.78 -5.61 27.28
N GLY A 351 2.74 -5.63 28.62
CA GLY A 351 2.92 -6.87 29.40
C GLY A 351 1.74 -7.85 29.31
N ALA A 352 0.51 -7.35 29.23
CA ALA A 352 -0.70 -8.18 29.25
C ALA A 352 -1.13 -8.64 27.86
N THR A 353 -0.94 -7.80 26.84
CA THR A 353 -1.45 -8.04 25.48
C THR A 353 -0.37 -7.99 24.41
N GLY A 354 0.84 -7.50 24.73
CA GLY A 354 1.88 -7.24 23.73
C GLY A 354 1.63 -6.00 22.88
N LEU A 355 0.67 -5.16 23.26
CA LEU A 355 0.27 -3.96 22.51
C LEU A 355 0.74 -2.68 23.21
N VAL A 356 1.23 -1.74 22.42
CA VAL A 356 1.48 -0.34 22.82
C VAL A 356 0.36 0.52 22.26
N VAL A 357 -0.13 1.47 23.05
CA VAL A 357 -1.22 2.37 22.67
C VAL A 357 -0.63 3.71 22.24
N ARG A 358 -0.98 4.17 21.05
CA ARG A 358 -0.67 5.52 20.58
C ARG A 358 -1.95 6.26 20.24
N VAL A 359 -2.05 7.51 20.66
CA VAL A 359 -3.19 8.38 20.39
C VAL A 359 -2.72 9.69 19.81
N ARG A 360 -3.33 10.13 18.71
CA ARG A 360 -3.07 11.44 18.10
C ARG A 360 -4.10 12.45 18.59
N PRO A 361 -3.74 13.44 19.43
CA PRO A 361 -4.71 14.37 20.02
C PRO A 361 -5.49 15.20 19.00
N GLU A 362 -4.88 15.55 17.86
CA GLU A 362 -5.51 16.41 16.84
C GLU A 362 -6.67 15.76 16.09
N SER A 363 -6.66 14.43 15.95
CA SER A 363 -7.71 13.67 15.27
C SER A 363 -8.50 12.76 16.23
N GLY A 364 -7.93 12.45 17.40
CA GLY A 364 -8.40 11.41 18.30
C GLY A 364 -8.13 10.00 17.77
N ALA A 365 -7.31 9.85 16.72
CA ALA A 365 -6.97 8.53 16.18
C ALA A 365 -6.24 7.69 17.23
N VAL A 366 -6.64 6.42 17.35
CA VAL A 366 -6.09 5.44 18.29
C VAL A 366 -5.45 4.31 17.52
N HIS A 367 -4.23 3.95 17.91
CA HIS A 367 -3.48 2.80 17.41
C HIS A 367 -3.06 1.91 18.56
N LEU A 368 -3.30 0.62 18.42
CA LEU A 368 -2.75 -0.45 19.22
C LEU A 368 -1.72 -1.17 18.36
N ILE A 369 -0.46 -1.13 18.77
CA ILE A 369 0.69 -1.55 17.98
C ILE A 369 1.38 -2.71 18.70
N GLY A 370 1.37 -3.89 18.09
CA GLY A 370 2.08 -5.08 18.56
C GLY A 370 2.89 -5.73 17.45
N ARG A 371 3.28 -6.98 17.69
CA ARG A 371 4.10 -7.76 16.75
C ARG A 371 3.24 -8.68 15.91
N THR A 372 3.51 -8.70 14.61
CA THR A 372 3.08 -9.82 13.76
C THR A 372 3.93 -11.03 14.08
N ARG A 373 3.29 -12.18 14.26
CA ARG A 373 3.92 -13.48 14.44
C ARG A 373 3.47 -14.38 13.30
N PHE A 374 4.42 -15.12 12.78
CA PHE A 374 4.17 -16.14 11.79
C PHE A 374 4.93 -17.39 12.23
N GLU A 375 4.22 -18.49 12.38
CA GLU A 375 4.80 -19.81 12.50
C GLU A 375 4.25 -20.66 11.35
N ARG A 376 5.13 -21.25 10.54
CA ARG A 376 4.71 -22.08 9.40
C ARG A 376 3.80 -23.24 9.79
N ALA A 377 3.91 -23.72 11.03
CA ALA A 377 3.09 -24.79 11.57
C ALA A 377 1.70 -24.33 12.06
N ASP A 378 1.48 -23.02 12.21
CA ASP A 378 0.20 -22.50 12.64
C ASP A 378 -0.88 -22.87 11.65
N ARG A 379 -1.96 -23.45 12.16
CA ARG A 379 -3.17 -23.67 11.38
C ARG A 379 -3.99 -22.38 11.41
N PRO A 380 -4.22 -21.72 10.26
CA PRO A 380 -5.11 -20.57 10.20
C PRO A 380 -6.49 -20.92 10.76
N LEU A 381 -7.06 -20.00 11.54
CA LEU A 381 -8.44 -20.11 11.99
C LEU A 381 -9.41 -20.02 10.82
N ARG A 382 -10.66 -20.38 11.08
CA ARG A 382 -11.75 -20.14 10.12
C ARG A 382 -12.08 -18.65 10.07
N GLU A 383 -12.67 -18.21 8.96
CA GLU A 383 -12.97 -16.78 8.73
C GLU A 383 -13.90 -16.20 9.81
N ASP A 384 -14.93 -16.95 10.21
CA ASP A 384 -15.88 -16.61 11.27
C ASP A 384 -15.19 -16.41 12.63
N GLU A 385 -14.20 -17.23 12.94
CA GLU A 385 -13.44 -17.12 14.19
C GLU A 385 -12.57 -15.86 14.24
N TYR A 386 -11.95 -15.46 13.11
CA TYR A 386 -11.23 -14.19 13.04
C TYR A 386 -12.17 -13.00 13.26
N LEU A 387 -13.35 -13.03 12.62
CA LEU A 387 -14.35 -11.97 12.76
C LEU A 387 -14.84 -11.86 14.21
N GLU A 388 -15.15 -12.98 14.87
CA GLU A 388 -15.60 -13.01 16.26
C GLU A 388 -14.53 -12.46 17.21
N ARG A 389 -13.27 -12.88 17.05
CA ARG A 389 -12.16 -12.42 17.91
C ARG A 389 -11.91 -10.92 17.75
N ALA A 390 -11.98 -10.41 16.53
CA ALA A 390 -11.80 -8.99 16.27
C ALA A 390 -12.96 -8.16 16.84
N ASP A 391 -14.21 -8.59 16.64
CA ASP A 391 -15.38 -7.89 17.22
C ASP A 391 -15.28 -7.84 18.75
N ARG A 392 -14.95 -8.97 19.38
CA ARG A 392 -14.75 -9.03 20.84
C ARG A 392 -13.66 -8.06 21.30
N PHE A 393 -12.49 -8.09 20.67
CA PHE A 393 -11.38 -7.21 21.00
C PHE A 393 -11.76 -5.72 20.83
N LEU A 394 -12.43 -5.38 19.73
CA LEU A 394 -12.86 -4.00 19.47
C LEU A 394 -13.89 -3.52 20.50
N ARG A 395 -14.79 -4.38 20.98
CA ARG A 395 -15.74 -4.03 22.05
C ARG A 395 -15.04 -3.82 23.37
N GLU A 396 -14.12 -4.72 23.73
CA GLU A 396 -13.32 -4.62 24.96
C GLU A 396 -12.49 -3.32 25.01
N MET A 397 -11.91 -2.92 23.88
CA MET A 397 -11.15 -1.67 23.77
C MET A 397 -12.02 -0.43 23.59
N GLY A 398 -13.35 -0.56 23.47
CA GLY A 398 -14.26 0.55 23.20
C GLY A 398 -14.07 1.19 21.82
N LEU A 399 -13.59 0.42 20.85
CA LEU A 399 -13.33 0.83 19.47
C LEU A 399 -14.41 0.36 18.49
N ALA A 400 -15.22 -0.64 18.85
CA ALA A 400 -16.24 -1.24 17.99
C ALA A 400 -17.26 -0.22 17.47
N GLU A 401 -17.80 -0.51 16.28
CA GLU A 401 -18.94 0.20 15.68
C GLU A 401 -20.12 -0.76 15.55
N PRO A 402 -21.35 -0.31 15.83
CA PRO A 402 -22.53 -1.18 15.83
C PRO A 402 -22.89 -1.72 14.45
N ASP A 403 -22.65 -0.94 13.38
CA ASP A 403 -23.18 -1.24 12.02
C ASP A 403 -22.09 -1.57 10.98
N GLY A 404 -20.84 -1.73 11.41
CA GLY A 404 -19.72 -1.99 10.51
C GLY A 404 -19.72 -3.43 10.00
N LYS A 405 -20.09 -3.67 8.74
CA LYS A 405 -19.85 -4.95 8.06
C LYS A 405 -18.34 -5.09 7.75
N PRO A 406 -17.63 -6.08 8.32
CA PRO A 406 -16.20 -6.22 8.07
C PRO A 406 -15.91 -6.80 6.69
N GLU A 407 -14.87 -6.28 6.05
CA GLU A 407 -14.18 -6.91 4.93
C GLU A 407 -12.97 -7.68 5.47
N GLY A 408 -12.89 -8.98 5.19
CA GLY A 408 -11.79 -9.82 5.63
C GLY A 408 -10.81 -10.15 4.51
N ILE A 409 -9.51 -10.15 4.83
CA ILE A 409 -8.44 -10.36 3.85
C ILE A 409 -7.39 -11.26 4.47
N ARG A 410 -6.96 -12.27 3.72
CA ARG A 410 -5.78 -13.08 4.01
C ARG A 410 -4.58 -12.51 3.29
N MET A 411 -3.47 -12.38 4.00
CA MET A 411 -2.18 -12.15 3.38
C MET A 411 -1.59 -13.51 3.04
N VAL A 412 -1.69 -13.92 1.77
CA VAL A 412 -1.23 -15.22 1.29
C VAL A 412 0.25 -15.14 0.96
N LEU A 413 0.99 -16.15 1.38
CA LEU A 413 2.35 -16.43 0.95
C LEU A 413 2.33 -17.61 0.00
N GLU A 414 3.02 -17.48 -1.11
CA GLU A 414 3.23 -18.53 -2.08
C GLU A 414 4.72 -18.80 -2.21
N SER A 415 5.10 -20.07 -2.42
CA SER A 415 6.49 -20.50 -2.59
C SER A 415 6.59 -21.60 -3.63
N VAL A 416 7.52 -21.44 -4.58
CA VAL A 416 7.71 -22.36 -5.72
C VAL A 416 9.22 -22.61 -5.94
N PRO A 417 9.67 -23.86 -6.10
CA PRO A 417 11.07 -24.15 -6.43
C PRO A 417 11.51 -23.57 -7.79
N VAL A 418 12.76 -23.12 -7.90
CA VAL A 418 13.35 -22.62 -9.17
C VAL A 418 13.69 -23.76 -10.14
N VAL A 419 14.12 -24.90 -9.61
CA VAL A 419 14.55 -26.08 -10.37
C VAL A 419 13.66 -27.28 -9.97
N ASN A 420 13.21 -28.06 -10.97
CA ASN A 420 12.12 -29.04 -10.95
C ASN A 420 10.74 -28.43 -11.22
N ARG A 421 10.29 -28.58 -12.47
CA ARG A 421 8.99 -28.13 -13.01
C ARG A 421 7.81 -29.03 -12.63
N THR A 422 7.95 -29.89 -11.63
CA THR A 422 6.82 -30.60 -11.03
C THR A 422 6.31 -29.72 -9.89
N TYR A 423 5.21 -29.04 -10.20
CA TYR A 423 4.70 -27.83 -9.56
C TYR A 423 4.19 -28.00 -8.12
N GLU A 424 5.10 -28.14 -7.16
CA GLU A 424 4.75 -27.98 -5.75
C GLU A 424 4.60 -26.48 -5.43
N VAL A 425 3.41 -25.94 -5.66
CA VAL A 425 3.04 -24.60 -5.20
C VAL A 425 2.64 -24.70 -3.72
N ALA A 426 3.55 -24.30 -2.83
CA ALA A 426 3.28 -24.25 -1.41
C ALA A 426 2.62 -22.90 -1.07
N ARG A 427 1.49 -22.95 -0.36
CA ARG A 427 0.80 -21.76 0.13
C ARG A 427 0.65 -21.78 1.64
N SER A 428 0.84 -20.63 2.26
CA SER A 428 0.55 -20.40 3.67
C SER A 428 -0.08 -19.02 3.85
N GLN A 429 -0.59 -18.75 5.04
CA GLN A 429 -1.17 -17.44 5.40
C GLN A 429 -0.19 -16.73 6.32
N LYS A 430 0.21 -15.49 5.99
CA LYS A 430 1.05 -14.65 6.86
C LYS A 430 0.25 -14.08 8.04
N GLY A 431 -1.01 -13.74 7.80
CA GLY A 431 -1.93 -13.17 8.76
C GLY A 431 -3.22 -12.71 8.08
N VAL A 432 -4.07 -12.04 8.86
CA VAL A 432 -5.38 -11.54 8.42
C VAL A 432 -5.48 -10.04 8.66
N ILE A 433 -6.08 -9.33 7.72
CA ILE A 433 -6.48 -7.93 7.88
C ILE A 433 -8.02 -7.88 7.82
N LEU A 434 -8.63 -7.30 8.84
CA LEU A 434 -10.05 -7.01 8.88
C LEU A 434 -10.26 -5.50 8.83
N LEU A 435 -11.22 -5.06 8.02
CA LEU A 435 -11.55 -3.67 7.82
C LEU A 435 -13.02 -3.43 8.12
N PHE A 436 -13.30 -2.55 9.09
CA PHE A 436 -14.65 -2.09 9.38
C PHE A 436 -14.76 -0.66 8.88
N ARG A 437 -15.67 -0.45 7.92
CA ARG A 437 -15.93 0.87 7.36
C ARG A 437 -17.02 1.56 8.18
N ARG A 438 -16.76 2.79 8.59
CA ARG A 438 -17.77 3.64 9.20
C ARG A 438 -18.92 3.87 8.22
N GLN A 439 -20.13 3.78 8.73
CA GLN A 439 -21.35 4.12 8.03
C GLN A 439 -22.01 5.31 8.72
N ILE A 440 -22.73 6.12 7.96
CA ILE A 440 -23.52 7.24 8.47
C ILE A 440 -24.96 7.00 8.06
N ASP A 441 -25.86 7.02 9.04
CA ASP A 441 -27.30 7.00 8.75
C ASP A 441 -27.73 8.35 8.17
N LEU A 442 -28.25 8.31 6.95
CA LEU A 442 -28.81 9.44 6.25
C LEU A 442 -30.22 9.07 5.78
N ASP A 443 -31.22 9.59 6.49
CA ASP A 443 -32.64 9.34 6.22
C ASP A 443 -33.00 7.84 6.15
N GLY A 444 -32.44 7.04 7.07
CA GLY A 444 -32.67 5.58 7.12
C GLY A 444 -31.81 4.79 6.14
N ARG A 445 -30.88 5.44 5.43
CA ARG A 445 -29.91 4.80 4.52
C ARG A 445 -28.52 4.83 5.13
N SER A 446 -27.86 3.68 5.13
CA SER A 446 -26.47 3.54 5.55
C SER A 446 -25.55 4.01 4.43
N VAL A 447 -24.87 5.14 4.63
CA VAL A 447 -23.95 5.75 3.66
C VAL A 447 -22.50 5.51 4.09
N PRO A 448 -21.63 4.99 3.20
CA PRO A 448 -20.25 4.68 3.57
C PRO A 448 -19.43 5.94 3.77
N VAL A 449 -18.50 5.87 4.74
CA VAL A 449 -17.39 6.82 4.84
C VAL A 449 -16.21 6.29 4.01
N LEU A 450 -15.81 7.09 3.04
CA LEU A 450 -14.68 6.90 2.13
C LEU A 450 -13.40 7.52 2.72
N GLY A 451 -12.26 7.06 2.22
CA GLY A 451 -10.94 7.46 2.73
C GLY A 451 -10.42 6.60 3.88
N ASP A 452 -9.20 6.91 4.33
CA ASP A 452 -8.52 6.20 5.40
C ASP A 452 -8.99 6.59 6.79
N GLY A 453 -9.52 7.80 6.94
CA GLY A 453 -10.06 8.23 8.20
C GLY A 453 -11.26 7.39 8.60
N GLY A 454 -12.12 6.96 7.68
CA GLY A 454 -13.37 6.23 7.97
C GLY A 454 -13.24 4.74 8.29
N LEU A 455 -12.09 4.26 8.77
CA LEU A 455 -11.81 2.84 8.97
C LEU A 455 -11.34 2.45 10.37
N ILE A 456 -11.82 1.30 10.80
CA ILE A 456 -11.13 0.49 11.80
C ILE A 456 -10.40 -0.61 11.05
N ARG A 457 -9.10 -0.74 11.31
CA ARG A 457 -8.25 -1.78 10.73
C ARG A 457 -7.72 -2.65 11.84
N VAL A 458 -7.94 -3.96 11.74
CA VAL A 458 -7.43 -4.95 12.70
C VAL A 458 -6.55 -5.94 11.96
N VAL A 459 -5.32 -6.13 12.41
CA VAL A 459 -4.41 -7.15 11.90
C VAL A 459 -4.33 -8.26 12.93
N LEU A 460 -4.62 -9.48 12.51
CA LEU A 460 -4.56 -10.68 13.36
C LEU A 460 -3.48 -11.63 12.85
N ASN A 461 -2.79 -12.27 13.79
CA ASN A 461 -1.92 -13.40 13.53
C ASN A 461 -2.75 -14.65 13.22
N ASN A 462 -2.11 -15.72 12.73
CA ASN A 462 -2.81 -16.94 12.36
C ASN A 462 -3.54 -17.60 13.54
N ASP A 463 -3.03 -17.47 14.75
CA ASP A 463 -3.64 -17.96 15.99
C ASP A 463 -4.84 -17.12 16.47
N GLY A 464 -5.15 -16.01 15.79
CA GLY A 464 -6.22 -15.08 16.12
C GLY A 464 -5.86 -14.04 17.20
N SER A 465 -4.61 -13.95 17.63
CA SER A 465 -4.14 -12.83 18.45
C SER A 465 -4.07 -11.54 17.63
N VAL A 466 -4.44 -10.41 18.25
CA VAL A 466 -4.39 -9.10 17.59
C VAL A 466 -2.94 -8.62 17.57
N ALA A 467 -2.40 -8.48 16.36
CA ALA A 467 -1.09 -7.87 16.15
C ALA A 467 -1.21 -6.34 16.16
N ARG A 468 -2.25 -5.80 15.55
CA ARG A 468 -2.50 -4.34 15.46
C ARG A 468 -3.98 -4.03 15.39
N ALA A 469 -4.37 -2.87 15.89
CA ALA A 469 -5.68 -2.29 15.63
C ALA A 469 -5.59 -0.77 15.53
N ALA A 470 -6.31 -0.16 14.61
CA ALA A 470 -6.32 1.29 14.45
C ALA A 470 -7.75 1.78 14.19
N LYS A 471 -8.12 2.91 14.79
CA LYS A 471 -9.36 3.67 14.52
C LYS A 471 -8.98 5.12 14.26
N THR A 472 -9.23 5.62 13.05
CA THR A 472 -8.60 6.85 12.53
C THR A 472 -9.55 8.03 12.30
N TRP A 473 -10.88 7.87 12.45
CA TRP A 473 -11.83 8.97 12.20
C TRP A 473 -12.08 9.86 13.41
N ARG A 474 -12.62 11.05 13.11
CA ARG A 474 -13.08 12.05 14.07
C ARG A 474 -14.52 11.81 14.50
N GLU A 475 -14.89 12.35 15.65
CA GLU A 475 -16.27 12.36 16.14
C GLU A 475 -17.10 13.38 15.34
N ILE A 476 -18.34 13.01 14.97
CA ILE A 476 -19.31 13.97 14.41
C ILE A 476 -19.88 14.76 15.59
N ALA A 477 -19.53 16.04 15.66
CA ALA A 477 -20.00 16.94 16.73
C ALA A 477 -21.44 17.43 16.50
N GLY A 478 -21.88 17.45 15.23
CA GLY A 478 -23.24 17.84 14.85
C GLY A 478 -23.36 18.18 13.37
N VAL A 479 -24.57 18.50 12.94
CA VAL A 479 -24.83 19.03 11.59
C VAL A 479 -24.44 20.50 11.57
N ARG A 480 -23.48 20.87 10.71
CA ARG A 480 -23.07 22.26 10.51
C ARG A 480 -24.04 22.99 9.58
N LYS A 481 -24.42 22.36 8.46
CA LYS A 481 -25.44 22.84 7.51
C LYS A 481 -25.95 21.69 6.66
N ILE A 482 -27.11 21.86 6.02
CA ILE A 482 -27.61 20.96 4.96
C ILE A 482 -27.39 21.64 3.61
N ALA A 483 -26.76 20.94 2.67
CA ALA A 483 -26.41 21.49 1.37
C ALA A 483 -26.84 20.56 0.23
N ARG A 484 -27.14 21.17 -0.93
CA ARG A 484 -27.53 20.43 -2.12
C ARG A 484 -26.36 19.62 -2.65
N VAL A 485 -26.62 18.37 -3.02
CA VAL A 485 -25.63 17.46 -3.61
C VAL A 485 -25.73 17.50 -5.13
N LYS A 486 -24.58 17.60 -5.81
CA LYS A 486 -24.44 17.52 -7.27
C LYS A 486 -25.00 16.18 -7.75
N PRO A 487 -25.97 16.16 -8.69
CA PRO A 487 -26.39 14.92 -9.33
C PRO A 487 -25.22 14.23 -10.04
N PHE A 488 -25.34 12.91 -10.24
CA PHE A 488 -24.35 12.09 -10.95
C PHE A 488 -23.89 12.73 -12.25
N ASP A 489 -24.81 13.12 -13.15
CA ASP A 489 -24.44 13.65 -14.47
C ASP A 489 -23.58 14.93 -14.41
N THR A 490 -23.80 15.75 -13.39
CA THR A 490 -23.03 16.99 -13.18
C THR A 490 -21.63 16.66 -12.69
N ALA A 491 -21.52 15.81 -11.67
CA ALA A 491 -20.23 15.38 -11.12
C ALA A 491 -19.42 14.54 -12.13
N TYR A 492 -20.10 13.69 -12.91
CA TYR A 492 -19.48 12.89 -13.96
C TYR A 492 -18.88 13.76 -15.07
N ARG A 493 -19.60 14.80 -15.52
CA ARG A 493 -19.06 15.77 -16.49
C ARG A 493 -17.87 16.55 -15.92
N GLU A 494 -17.89 16.88 -14.63
CA GLU A 494 -16.76 17.51 -13.95
C GLU A 494 -15.55 16.58 -13.91
N ALA A 495 -15.76 15.31 -13.55
CA ALA A 495 -14.71 14.29 -13.56
C ALA A 495 -14.15 14.07 -14.97
N GLN A 496 -14.98 14.04 -16.01
CA GLN A 496 -14.53 13.94 -17.39
C GLN A 496 -13.65 15.13 -17.80
N ARG A 497 -13.93 16.35 -17.34
CA ARG A 497 -13.09 17.52 -17.65
C ARG A 497 -11.69 17.45 -17.02
N GLN A 498 -11.52 16.66 -15.97
CA GLN A 498 -10.20 16.41 -15.37
C GLN A 498 -9.39 15.35 -16.14
N LEU A 499 -10.00 14.63 -17.09
CA LEU A 499 -9.28 13.75 -18.01
C LEU A 499 -8.66 14.57 -19.15
N ALA A 500 -7.38 14.36 -19.42
CA ALA A 500 -6.68 15.03 -20.53
C ALA A 500 -7.29 14.72 -21.91
N ASP A 501 -7.77 13.49 -22.11
CA ASP A 501 -8.48 13.06 -23.31
C ASP A 501 -9.66 12.15 -22.90
N PRO A 502 -10.85 12.72 -22.63
CA PRO A 502 -12.00 11.97 -22.14
C PRO A 502 -12.50 10.89 -23.12
N GLY A 503 -12.25 11.06 -24.43
CA GLY A 503 -12.69 10.14 -25.47
C GLY A 503 -12.04 8.75 -25.38
N ARG A 504 -10.82 8.70 -24.85
CA ARG A 504 -10.03 7.46 -24.66
C ARG A 504 -10.44 6.63 -23.46
N TYR A 505 -11.30 7.16 -22.60
CA TYR A 505 -11.74 6.50 -21.38
C TYR A 505 -13.19 6.05 -21.46
N ARG A 506 -13.51 5.04 -20.66
CA ARG A 506 -14.87 4.64 -20.29
C ARG A 506 -15.01 4.69 -18.78
N LEU A 507 -16.22 5.00 -18.31
CA LEU A 507 -16.54 4.81 -16.90
C LEU A 507 -16.53 3.31 -16.61
N ASP A 508 -15.80 2.94 -15.58
CA ASP A 508 -15.52 1.56 -15.20
C ASP A 508 -16.00 1.26 -13.77
N GLY A 509 -16.21 2.30 -12.97
CA GLY A 509 -16.94 2.23 -11.71
C GLY A 509 -17.25 3.62 -11.15
N TRP A 510 -18.21 3.69 -10.24
CA TRP A 510 -18.56 4.90 -9.53
C TRP A 510 -18.96 4.56 -8.09
N ALA A 511 -18.60 5.44 -7.16
CA ALA A 511 -18.93 5.33 -5.75
C ALA A 511 -19.24 6.72 -5.19
N TRP A 512 -20.03 6.78 -4.12
CA TRP A 512 -20.25 8.02 -3.38
C TRP A 512 -20.36 7.73 -1.88
N GLY A 513 -20.11 8.76 -1.07
CA GLY A 513 -20.14 8.66 0.38
C GLY A 513 -19.52 9.88 1.04
N TYR A 514 -19.41 9.86 2.36
CA TYR A 514 -18.71 10.92 3.09
C TYR A 514 -17.20 10.72 3.06
N ARG A 515 -16.40 11.76 2.88
CA ARG A 515 -14.93 11.66 2.88
C ARG A 515 -14.36 11.99 4.26
N GLU A 516 -13.62 11.06 4.85
CA GLU A 516 -12.80 11.30 6.04
C GLU A 516 -11.31 11.12 5.69
N HIS A 517 -10.53 12.17 5.94
CA HIS A 517 -9.09 12.18 5.72
C HIS A 517 -8.33 11.39 6.78
N GLY A 518 -7.11 10.97 6.43
CA GLY A 518 -6.23 10.25 7.34
C GLY A 518 -5.94 11.03 8.62
N GLU A 519 -5.36 10.33 9.59
CA GLU A 519 -5.11 10.90 10.92
C GLU A 519 -4.12 12.08 10.92
N GLY A 520 -3.33 12.29 9.85
CA GLY A 520 -2.33 13.36 9.73
C GLY A 520 -2.84 14.63 9.07
N GLU A 521 -4.08 14.62 8.61
CA GLU A 521 -4.67 15.74 7.88
C GLU A 521 -5.64 16.49 8.80
N GLN A 522 -5.64 17.82 8.77
CA GLN A 522 -6.65 18.58 9.49
C GLN A 522 -7.97 18.54 8.71
N GLN A 523 -9.06 18.19 9.38
CA GLN A 523 -10.39 18.16 8.77
C GLN A 523 -11.42 18.69 9.78
N ALA A 524 -12.03 19.82 9.44
CA ALA A 524 -13.08 20.42 10.25
C ALA A 524 -14.48 19.93 9.86
N ASP A 525 -14.67 19.55 8.60
CA ASP A 525 -15.97 19.19 8.05
C ASP A 525 -15.94 17.82 7.37
N LEU A 526 -16.98 17.02 7.61
CA LEU A 526 -17.26 15.81 6.85
C LEU A 526 -18.23 16.12 5.71
N LYS A 527 -17.81 15.85 4.48
CA LYS A 527 -18.53 16.21 3.25
C LYS A 527 -18.76 15.00 2.36
N VAL A 528 -19.85 15.01 1.60
CA VAL A 528 -20.13 14.02 0.56
C VAL A 528 -19.20 14.24 -0.64
N VAL A 529 -18.63 13.16 -1.16
CA VAL A 529 -17.83 13.11 -2.39
C VAL A 529 -18.37 12.03 -3.34
N GLN A 530 -18.07 12.19 -4.63
CA GLN A 530 -18.30 11.18 -5.67
C GLN A 530 -16.96 10.77 -6.27
N VAL A 531 -16.68 9.47 -6.31
CA VAL A 531 -15.43 8.90 -6.82
C VAL A 531 -15.72 8.15 -8.12
N PHE A 532 -15.06 8.54 -9.19
CA PHE A 532 -15.19 7.94 -10.52
C PHE A 532 -13.93 7.18 -10.88
N TYR A 533 -14.11 5.96 -11.37
CA TYR A 533 -13.06 5.08 -11.86
C TYR A 533 -13.17 4.97 -13.37
N PHE A 534 -12.13 5.39 -14.08
CA PHE A 534 -12.06 5.37 -15.52
C PHE A 534 -11.04 4.34 -15.99
N ALA A 535 -11.46 3.49 -16.92
CA ALA A 535 -10.58 2.57 -17.63
C ALA A 535 -10.36 3.06 -19.07
N PRO A 536 -9.20 2.82 -19.68
CA PRO A 536 -9.01 3.01 -21.11
C PRO A 536 -10.03 2.18 -21.93
N ARG A 537 -10.45 2.68 -23.08
CA ARG A 537 -11.31 1.92 -24.01
C ARG A 537 -10.53 0.79 -24.67
N ALA A 538 -11.21 -0.34 -24.93
CA ALA A 538 -10.62 -1.46 -25.65
C ALA A 538 -10.22 -1.04 -27.07
N GLY A 539 -9.00 -1.37 -27.49
CA GLY A 539 -8.44 -0.97 -28.79
C GLY A 539 -7.71 0.38 -28.77
N ASP A 540 -7.89 1.20 -27.74
CA ASP A 540 -7.07 2.38 -27.47
C ASP A 540 -5.76 1.95 -26.80
N ALA A 541 -4.96 1.16 -27.53
CA ALA A 541 -3.70 0.56 -27.09
C ALA A 541 -2.53 1.56 -27.04
N GLY A 542 -2.81 2.83 -26.76
CA GLY A 542 -1.75 3.76 -26.43
C GLY A 542 -1.24 3.38 -25.05
N PRO A 543 -0.01 2.89 -24.90
CA PRO A 543 0.48 2.37 -23.63
C PRO A 543 0.44 3.45 -22.51
N ASP A 544 0.33 4.73 -22.89
CA ASP A 544 0.21 5.92 -22.05
C ASP A 544 -1.14 6.08 -21.31
N ALA A 545 -2.18 5.29 -21.63
CA ALA A 545 -3.49 5.39 -20.99
C ALA A 545 -3.57 4.52 -19.72
N ALA A 546 -3.19 5.08 -18.56
CA ALA A 546 -3.41 4.45 -17.26
C ALA A 546 -4.86 4.59 -16.80
N HIS A 547 -5.36 3.62 -16.04
CA HIS A 547 -6.59 3.77 -15.27
C HIS A 547 -6.54 5.01 -14.38
N ARG A 548 -7.69 5.70 -14.23
CA ARG A 548 -7.79 6.94 -13.44
C ARG A 548 -8.83 6.81 -12.34
N ARG A 549 -8.53 7.37 -11.17
CA ARG A 549 -9.47 7.60 -10.08
C ARG A 549 -9.60 9.11 -9.89
N ILE A 550 -10.83 9.62 -9.94
CA ILE A 550 -11.12 11.05 -9.81
C ILE A 550 -12.18 11.24 -8.72
N GLU A 551 -11.87 12.07 -7.74
CA GLU A 551 -12.78 12.42 -6.64
C GLU A 551 -13.34 13.83 -6.88
N ILE A 552 -14.66 13.98 -6.74
CA ILE A 552 -15.40 15.23 -6.92
C ILE A 552 -16.14 15.56 -5.64
N ASP A 553 -15.90 16.76 -5.10
CA ASP A 553 -16.71 17.32 -4.02
C ASP A 553 -18.18 17.42 -4.48
N ALA A 554 -19.07 16.76 -3.73
CA ALA A 554 -20.45 16.60 -4.15
C ALA A 554 -21.34 17.75 -3.65
N HIS A 555 -20.98 18.48 -2.59
CA HIS A 555 -21.77 19.63 -2.16
C HIS A 555 -21.59 20.82 -3.10
N LEU A 556 -22.70 21.47 -3.45
CA LEU A 556 -22.67 22.75 -4.13
C LEU A 556 -22.40 23.86 -3.11
N ASP A 557 -21.36 24.66 -3.32
CA ASP A 557 -21.16 25.92 -2.61
C ASP A 557 -22.19 26.93 -3.08
N VAL A 558 -23.41 26.79 -2.57
CA VAL A 558 -24.46 27.79 -2.74
C VAL A 558 -24.52 28.57 -1.44
N ALA A 559 -24.15 29.84 -1.50
CA ALA A 559 -24.27 30.77 -0.37
C ALA A 559 -25.74 31.01 0.07
N GLU A 560 -26.74 30.49 -0.66
CA GLU A 560 -28.14 30.92 -0.54
C GLU A 560 -29.18 29.79 -0.46
N ALA A 561 -28.79 28.53 -0.23
CA ALA A 561 -29.76 27.47 -0.03
C ALA A 561 -29.48 26.67 1.25
N THR A 562 -29.39 27.38 2.36
CA THR A 562 -29.49 26.81 3.71
C THR A 562 -30.94 26.53 4.01
N ILE A 563 -31.27 25.27 4.28
CA ILE A 563 -32.51 24.94 4.98
C ILE A 563 -32.18 25.10 6.47
N ASP A 564 -32.54 26.24 7.04
CA ASP A 564 -32.61 26.37 8.50
C ASP A 564 -33.71 25.43 9.01
N ARG A 565 -33.38 24.65 10.03
CA ARG A 565 -34.30 23.70 10.67
C ARG A 565 -35.17 24.40 11.69
#